data_AF-A0A941V2D4-F1
#
_entry.id   AF-A0A941V2D4-F1
#
_cell.length_a   1.000
_cell.length_b   1.000
_cell.length_c   1.000
_cell.angle_alpha   90.00
_cell.angle_beta   90.00
_cell.angle_gamma   90.00
#
_symmetry.space_group_name_H-M   'P 1'
#
loop_
_entity.id
_entity.type
_entity.pdbx_description
1 polymer ?
#
loop_
_entity_poly.entity_id
_entity_poly.type
_entity_poly.pdbx_seq_one_letter_code
_entity_poly.pdbx_strand_id
1 'polypeptide(L)'
;MSGNRASVLREMGLAPLWRLRAAQGGAAAAATAGVAEMAAEREPIPPAPPPRAPQPARGEERLARIARMGWAELREAVAACRDCKLCERRKQAVLGVGDERADWLFVGEGPGAEEDEKGEPFVGQAGKL
;
A
#
# COMPACT_ATOMS: atom_id res chain seq x y z
N MET A 1 -20.17 -28.11 25.92
CA MET A 1 -19.84 -28.70 24.61
C MET A 1 -19.13 -27.64 23.79
N SER A 2 -17.80 -27.56 23.87
CA SER A 2 -17.03 -26.52 23.18
C SER A 2 -16.81 -26.96 21.74
N GLY A 3 -17.63 -26.45 20.81
CA GLY A 3 -17.48 -26.75 19.39
C GLY A 3 -16.14 -26.22 18.89
N ASN A 4 -15.33 -27.07 18.27
CA ASN A 4 -14.11 -26.65 17.58
C ASN A 4 -14.48 -25.50 16.63
N ARG A 5 -13.77 -24.37 16.69
CA ARG A 5 -13.97 -23.16 15.87
C ARG A 5 -14.22 -23.49 14.39
N ALA A 6 -13.59 -24.54 13.85
CA ALA A 6 -13.81 -25.00 12.48
C ALA A 6 -15.25 -25.50 12.19
N SER A 7 -15.93 -26.09 13.18
CA SER A 7 -17.34 -26.52 13.05
C SER A 7 -18.27 -25.32 13.00
N VAL A 8 -18.09 -24.36 13.91
CA VAL A 8 -18.87 -23.12 13.96
C VAL A 8 -18.76 -22.36 12.64
N LEU A 9 -17.56 -22.25 12.08
CA LEU A 9 -17.35 -21.57 10.80
C LEU A 9 -17.94 -22.32 9.60
N ARG A 10 -18.02 -23.66 9.66
CA ARG A 10 -18.73 -24.46 8.65
C ARG A 10 -20.24 -24.25 8.73
N GLU A 11 -20.79 -24.28 9.93
CA GLU A 11 -22.22 -24.06 10.17
C GLU A 11 -22.67 -22.66 9.76
N MET A 12 -21.80 -21.66 9.93
CA MET A 12 -22.03 -20.28 9.48
C MET A 12 -21.82 -20.08 7.96
N GLY A 13 -21.46 -21.12 7.20
CA GLY A 13 -21.21 -21.02 5.75
C GLY A 13 -19.93 -20.28 5.37
N LEU A 14 -19.01 -20.08 6.32
CA LEU A 14 -17.75 -19.34 6.14
C LEU A 14 -16.56 -20.28 5.86
N ALA A 15 -16.83 -21.55 5.57
CA ALA A 15 -15.83 -22.56 5.28
C ALA A 15 -15.90 -23.02 3.80
N PRO A 16 -14.76 -23.39 3.19
CA PRO A 16 -13.44 -23.49 3.81
C PRO A 16 -12.80 -22.11 4.04
N LEU A 17 -12.19 -21.94 5.21
CA LEU A 17 -11.14 -20.93 5.34
C LEU A 17 -10.00 -21.39 4.44
N TRP A 18 -9.66 -20.53 3.49
CA TRP A 18 -8.51 -20.54 2.58
C TRP A 18 -7.47 -21.67 2.78
N ARG A 19 -7.08 -22.34 1.68
CA ARG A 19 -5.96 -23.32 1.65
C ARG A 19 -4.74 -22.72 0.96
N LEU A 20 -3.58 -22.80 1.62
CA LEU A 20 -2.28 -22.45 1.02
C LEU A 20 -2.01 -23.28 -0.25
N ARG A 21 -1.45 -22.63 -1.29
CA ARG A 21 -0.59 -23.32 -2.25
C ARG A 21 0.78 -23.54 -1.59
N ALA A 22 1.43 -24.67 -1.86
CA ALA A 22 2.75 -24.99 -1.31
C ALA A 22 3.76 -23.89 -1.71
N ALA A 23 4.29 -23.18 -0.72
CA ALA A 23 5.21 -22.06 -0.90
C ALA A 23 6.67 -22.54 -0.85
N GLN A 24 7.47 -22.11 -1.84
CA GLN A 24 8.93 -22.20 -1.83
C GLN A 24 9.46 -21.01 -1.04
N GLY A 25 10.30 -21.30 -0.03
CA GLY A 25 10.63 -20.38 1.04
C GLY A 25 11.75 -19.37 0.75
N GLY A 26 11.76 -18.31 1.56
CA GLY A 26 12.87 -17.38 1.74
C GLY A 26 12.51 -16.35 2.82
N ALA A 27 13.14 -16.46 3.99
CA ALA A 27 12.95 -15.57 5.14
C ALA A 27 14.20 -14.69 5.34
N ALA A 28 14.02 -13.47 5.82
CA ALA A 28 15.11 -12.67 6.41
C ALA A 28 14.60 -11.79 7.57
N ALA A 29 15.47 -11.66 8.58
CA ALA A 29 15.19 -11.26 9.95
C ALA A 29 15.44 -9.76 10.25
N ALA A 30 14.97 -9.35 11.43
CA ALA A 30 14.87 -7.98 11.95
C ALA A 30 16.18 -7.37 12.50
N ALA A 31 16.21 -6.03 12.61
CA ALA A 31 17.11 -5.27 13.50
C ALA A 31 16.48 -3.94 13.96
N THR A 32 16.84 -3.52 15.18
CA THR A 32 16.27 -2.42 16.00
C THR A 32 17.28 -1.27 16.22
N ALA A 33 16.83 0.00 16.24
CA ALA A 33 17.42 1.18 16.94
C ALA A 33 16.45 2.39 16.73
N GLY A 34 15.98 3.18 17.70
CA GLY A 34 16.67 4.10 18.61
C GLY A 34 16.10 5.52 18.37
N VAL A 35 15.33 6.07 19.32
CA VAL A 35 14.55 7.32 19.16
C VAL A 35 15.34 8.54 19.63
N ALA A 36 15.38 9.62 18.83
CA ALA A 36 15.88 10.92 19.26
C ALA A 36 14.84 12.02 18.91
N GLU A 37 14.47 12.77 19.94
CA GLU A 37 13.48 13.84 19.96
C GLU A 37 14.11 15.16 19.53
N MET A 38 13.50 15.89 18.60
CA MET A 38 13.86 17.28 18.28
C MET A 38 12.59 18.10 18.03
N ALA A 39 12.33 19.04 18.94
CA ALA A 39 11.33 20.08 18.80
C ALA A 39 11.77 21.09 17.73
N ALA A 40 10.96 21.23 16.67
CA ALA A 40 11.14 22.26 15.65
C ALA A 40 10.02 23.30 15.80
N GLU A 41 10.44 24.53 16.12
CA GLU A 41 9.60 25.72 16.16
C GLU A 41 9.00 25.96 14.76
N ARG A 42 7.68 26.00 14.66
CA ARG A 42 6.94 26.10 13.38
C ARG A 42 6.88 27.55 12.91
N GLU A 43 7.58 27.87 11.84
CA GLU A 43 7.24 29.04 11.02
C GLU A 43 5.84 28.88 10.39
N PRO A 44 5.07 29.98 10.23
CA PRO A 44 3.74 29.94 9.65
C PRO A 44 3.83 29.55 8.16
N ILE A 45 3.13 28.47 7.80
CA ILE A 45 3.02 27.99 6.42
C ILE A 45 2.27 29.07 5.59
N PRO A 46 2.84 29.55 4.46
CA PRO A 46 2.15 30.50 3.60
C PRO A 46 0.82 29.90 3.09
N PRO A 47 -0.21 30.73 2.85
CA PRO A 47 -1.52 30.25 2.45
C PRO A 47 -1.41 29.41 1.18
N ALA A 48 -1.99 28.20 1.23
CA ALA A 48 -1.99 27.30 0.10
C ALA A 48 -2.61 28.00 -1.13
N PRO A 49 -2.03 27.81 -2.34
CA PRO A 49 -2.67 28.30 -3.55
C PRO A 49 -4.09 27.71 -3.66
N PRO A 50 -5.04 28.43 -4.28
CA PRO A 50 -6.42 27.97 -4.39
C PRO A 50 -6.47 26.59 -5.04
N PRO A 51 -7.39 25.70 -4.60
CA PRO A 51 -7.51 24.37 -5.17
C PRO A 51 -7.78 24.51 -6.67
N ARG A 52 -6.87 23.97 -7.48
CA ARG A 52 -7.03 23.94 -8.92
C ARG A 52 -8.27 23.09 -9.22
N ALA A 53 -9.26 23.67 -9.90
CA ALA A 53 -10.48 22.96 -10.25
C ALA A 53 -10.15 21.63 -10.95
N PRO A 54 -10.84 20.52 -10.62
CA PRO A 54 -10.63 19.25 -11.29
C PRO A 54 -10.95 19.41 -12.78
N GLN A 55 -9.96 19.15 -13.63
CA GLN A 55 -10.18 19.15 -15.09
C GLN A 55 -10.61 17.73 -15.50
N PRO A 56 -11.90 17.50 -15.82
CA PRO A 56 -12.45 16.15 -16.01
C PRO A 56 -11.82 15.40 -17.19
N ALA A 57 -11.43 16.11 -18.26
CA ALA A 57 -10.78 15.51 -19.44
C ALA A 57 -9.41 14.87 -19.11
N ARG A 58 -8.69 15.37 -18.10
CA ARG A 58 -7.42 14.75 -17.68
C ARG A 58 -7.62 13.42 -16.95
N GLY A 59 -8.78 13.22 -16.33
CA GLY A 59 -9.07 12.01 -15.57
C GLY A 59 -9.30 10.81 -16.47
N GLU A 60 -10.22 10.93 -17.43
CA GLU A 60 -10.61 9.83 -18.33
C GLU A 60 -9.46 9.39 -19.25
N GLU A 61 -8.75 10.34 -19.85
CA GLU A 61 -7.60 10.03 -20.71
C GLU A 61 -6.45 9.38 -19.93
N ARG A 62 -6.21 9.83 -18.68
CA ARG A 62 -5.22 9.23 -17.79
C ARG A 62 -5.60 7.81 -17.39
N LEU A 63 -6.87 7.56 -17.07
CA LEU A 63 -7.37 6.23 -16.75
C LEU A 63 -7.24 5.28 -17.96
N ALA A 64 -7.62 5.74 -19.15
CA ALA A 64 -7.48 4.98 -20.39
C ALA A 64 -6.02 4.63 -20.70
N ARG A 65 -5.09 5.55 -20.42
CA ARG A 65 -3.65 5.28 -20.55
C ARG A 65 -3.18 4.23 -19.55
N ILE A 66 -3.50 4.39 -18.26
CA ILE A 66 -3.13 3.45 -17.19
C ILE A 66 -3.67 2.04 -17.48
N ALA A 67 -4.91 1.93 -17.95
CA ALA A 67 -5.55 0.64 -18.25
C ALA A 67 -4.87 -0.14 -19.39
N ARG A 68 -4.06 0.51 -20.23
CA ARG A 68 -3.30 -0.13 -21.33
C ARG A 68 -1.86 -0.49 -20.93
N MET A 69 -1.40 -0.06 -19.76
CA MET A 69 -0.02 -0.32 -19.31
C MET A 69 0.15 -1.79 -18.92
N GLY A 70 1.31 -2.35 -19.27
CA GLY A 70 1.79 -3.58 -18.65
C GLY A 70 2.36 -3.32 -17.25
N TRP A 71 2.59 -4.38 -16.47
CA TRP A 71 3.09 -4.24 -15.09
C TRP A 71 4.43 -3.54 -14.97
N ALA A 72 5.37 -3.81 -15.89
CA ALA A 72 6.67 -3.14 -15.91
C ALA A 72 6.52 -1.62 -16.14
N GLU A 73 5.69 -1.24 -17.12
CA GLU A 73 5.42 0.18 -17.42
C GLU A 73 4.69 0.87 -16.25
N LEU A 74 3.73 0.18 -15.64
CA LEU A 74 2.99 0.71 -14.49
C LEU A 74 3.91 0.97 -13.29
N ARG A 75 4.86 0.07 -13.02
CA ARG A 75 5.86 0.25 -11.95
C ARG A 75 6.69 1.50 -12.16
N GLU A 76 7.25 1.68 -13.36
CA GLU A 76 8.04 2.87 -13.71
C GLU A 76 7.20 4.15 -13.63
N ALA A 77 5.96 4.11 -14.15
CA ALA A 77 5.06 5.25 -14.11
C ALA A 77 4.71 5.67 -12.67
N VAL A 78 4.50 4.71 -11.77
CA VAL A 78 4.22 4.98 -10.35
C VAL A 78 5.46 5.53 -9.63
N ALA A 79 6.63 4.94 -9.86
CA ALA A 79 7.89 5.43 -9.28
C ALA A 79 8.17 6.90 -9.66
N ALA A 80 7.92 7.26 -10.93
CA ALA A 80 8.14 8.59 -11.47
C ALA A 80 6.99 9.58 -11.21
N CYS A 81 5.86 9.15 -10.62
CA CYS A 81 4.65 9.97 -10.52
C CYS A 81 4.85 11.25 -9.68
N ARG A 82 4.52 12.41 -10.27
CA ARG A 82 4.57 13.74 -9.62
C ARG A 82 3.23 14.49 -9.70
N ASP A 83 2.13 13.76 -9.87
CA ASP A 83 0.80 14.34 -10.07
C ASP A 83 0.23 15.03 -8.80
N CYS A 84 0.82 14.79 -7.62
CA CYS A 84 0.38 15.39 -6.36
C CYS A 84 1.55 15.64 -5.39
N LYS A 85 1.33 16.50 -4.39
CA LYS A 85 2.34 16.95 -3.42
C LYS A 85 2.97 15.83 -2.57
N LEU A 86 2.35 14.64 -2.51
CA LEU A 86 2.92 13.50 -1.78
C LEU A 86 4.27 13.07 -2.36
N CYS A 87 4.54 13.35 -3.65
CA CYS A 87 5.83 13.08 -4.26
C CYS A 87 7.00 13.88 -3.68
N GLU A 88 6.72 14.97 -2.97
CA GLU A 88 7.75 15.85 -2.41
C GLU A 88 8.31 15.32 -1.08
N ARG A 89 7.58 14.45 -0.38
CA ARG A 89 7.92 14.01 0.98
C ARG A 89 8.25 12.52 1.09
N ARG A 90 7.74 11.69 0.17
CA ARG A 90 8.03 10.25 0.14
C ARG A 90 9.51 10.01 -0.16
N LYS A 91 10.10 8.99 0.45
CA LYS A 91 11.41 8.47 0.03
C LYS A 91 11.28 7.75 -1.31
N GLN A 92 10.23 6.95 -1.47
CA GLN A 92 9.94 6.24 -2.71
C GLN A 92 8.44 5.95 -2.86
N ALA A 93 7.98 5.65 -4.07
CA ALA A 93 6.61 5.18 -4.24
C ALA A 93 6.51 3.72 -3.80
N VAL A 94 5.48 3.39 -3.02
CA VAL A 94 5.17 2.01 -2.62
C VAL A 94 4.04 1.50 -3.51
N LEU A 95 4.37 0.64 -4.46
CA LEU A 95 3.36 -0.08 -5.25
C LEU A 95 2.87 -1.31 -4.46
N GLY A 96 1.75 -1.89 -4.89
CA GLY A 96 1.32 -3.21 -4.44
C GLY A 96 2.33 -4.32 -4.81
N VAL A 97 2.37 -5.35 -3.98
CA VAL A 97 3.10 -6.61 -4.21
C VAL A 97 2.12 -7.78 -4.21
N GLY A 98 2.49 -8.88 -4.87
CA GLY A 98 1.69 -10.11 -4.89
C GLY A 98 1.64 -10.75 -6.27
N ASP A 99 0.71 -11.68 -6.43
CA ASP A 99 0.44 -12.32 -7.71
C ASP A 99 -0.29 -11.34 -8.63
N GLU A 100 0.30 -11.04 -9.78
CA GLU A 100 -0.28 -10.19 -10.84
C GLU A 100 -1.60 -10.74 -11.41
N ARG A 101 -1.91 -12.01 -11.10
CA ARG A 101 -3.16 -12.70 -11.45
C ARG A 101 -3.96 -13.11 -10.21
N ALA A 102 -3.76 -12.45 -9.07
CA ALA A 102 -4.52 -12.73 -7.86
C ALA A 102 -6.03 -12.53 -8.06
N ASP A 103 -6.84 -13.44 -7.52
CA ASP A 103 -8.29 -13.30 -7.48
C ASP A 103 -8.75 -12.22 -6.48
N TRP A 104 -7.89 -11.87 -5.52
CA TRP A 104 -8.18 -10.93 -4.44
C TRP A 104 -7.11 -9.86 -4.36
N LEU A 105 -7.55 -8.61 -4.23
CA LEU A 105 -6.72 -7.44 -4.02
C LEU A 105 -7.09 -6.77 -2.69
N PHE A 106 -6.10 -6.59 -1.82
CA PHE A 106 -6.25 -5.82 -0.59
C PHE A 106 -5.70 -4.41 -0.82
N VAL A 107 -6.53 -3.40 -0.57
CA VAL A 107 -6.17 -1.98 -0.74
C VAL A 107 -6.27 -1.29 0.61
N GLY A 108 -5.14 -0.75 1.08
CA GLY A 108 -5.06 0.08 2.28
C GLY A 108 -5.25 1.57 1.97
N GLU A 109 -5.04 2.41 2.98
CA GLU A 109 -5.11 3.87 2.83
C GLU A 109 -3.92 4.45 2.06
N GLY A 110 -2.69 4.11 2.48
CA GLY A 110 -1.45 4.60 1.91
C GLY A 110 -0.23 4.10 2.70
N PRO A 111 1.00 4.31 2.18
CA PRO A 111 2.21 3.85 2.85
C PRO A 111 2.48 4.64 4.13
N GLY A 112 2.81 3.93 5.21
CA GLY A 112 3.36 4.50 6.43
C GLY A 112 4.88 4.70 6.30
N ALA A 113 5.52 5.04 7.43
CA ALA A 113 6.96 5.32 7.47
C ALA A 113 7.82 4.07 7.15
N GLU A 114 7.42 2.90 7.66
CA GLU A 114 8.13 1.65 7.39
C GLU A 114 7.96 1.21 5.94
N GLU A 115 6.76 1.37 5.38
CA GLU A 115 6.47 1.09 3.98
C GLU A 115 7.25 2.03 3.04
N ASP A 116 7.25 3.34 3.31
CA ASP A 116 8.00 4.34 2.52
C ASP A 116 9.51 4.08 2.55
N GLU A 117 10.04 3.59 3.67
CA GLU A 117 11.45 3.23 3.79
C GLU A 117 11.81 1.93 3.04
N LYS A 118 10.94 0.91 3.10
CA LYS A 118 11.22 -0.41 2.51
C LYS A 118 10.76 -0.53 1.05
N GLY A 119 9.85 0.32 0.60
CA GLY A 119 9.25 0.22 -0.73
C GLY A 119 8.19 -0.88 -0.86
N GLU A 120 7.74 -1.47 0.25
CA GLU A 120 6.84 -2.62 0.28
C GLU A 120 5.62 -2.33 1.17
N PRO A 121 4.38 -2.67 0.75
CA PRO A 121 3.17 -2.36 1.50
C PRO A 121 2.98 -3.33 2.69
N PHE A 122 2.29 -2.87 3.74
CA PHE A 122 1.90 -3.68 4.91
C PHE A 122 3.08 -4.32 5.67
N VAL A 123 4.24 -3.67 5.71
CA VAL A 123 5.42 -4.16 6.45
C VAL A 123 5.49 -3.63 7.89
N GLY A 124 4.72 -2.57 8.20
CA GLY A 124 4.59 -2.00 9.53
C GLY A 124 3.68 -2.79 10.48
N GLN A 125 3.43 -2.25 11.67
CA GLN A 125 2.64 -2.93 12.71
C GLN A 125 1.23 -3.32 12.25
N ALA A 126 0.58 -2.47 11.45
CA ALA A 126 -0.77 -2.73 10.93
C ALA A 126 -0.82 -3.93 9.97
N GLY A 127 0.30 -4.31 9.34
CA GLY A 127 0.36 -5.45 8.43
C GLY A 127 0.66 -6.81 9.09
N LYS A 128 1.05 -6.82 10.36
CA LYS A 128 1.43 -8.05 11.11
C LYS A 128 0.26 -8.72 11.84
N LEU A 129 -0.95 -8.17 11.69
CA LEU A 129 -2.16 -8.58 12.41
C LEU A 129 -2.60 -10.02 12.07
#